data_AF-A0AAD3RJH7-F1
#
_entry.id   AF-A0AAD3RJH7-F1
#
_cell.length_a   1.000
_cell.length_b   1.000
_cell.length_c   1.000
_cell.angle_alpha   90.00
_cell.angle_beta   90.00
_cell.angle_gamma   90.00
#
_symmetry.space_group_name_H-M   'P 1'
#
loop_
_entity.id
_entity.type
_entity.pdbx_description
1 polymer ?
#
loop_
_entity_poly.entity_id
_entity_poly.type
_entity_poly.pdbx_seq_one_letter_code
_entity_poly.pdbx_strand_id
1 'polypeptide(L)' 'MEVLDGLGATIYIDDVFIADDTKEEHLKRLQEIIERLTAAGLKLNLKKCQFGQFQVNYLGFQVATDLGLSDGYREKLE' A
#
# COMPACT_ATOMS: atom_id res chain seq x y z
N MET A 1 -5.33 -6.10 -10.18
CA MET A 1 -4.22 -5.84 -11.10
C MET A 1 -3.27 -7.01 -10.98
N GLU A 2 -3.28 -7.95 -11.93
CA GLU A 2 -2.50 -9.21 -11.87
C GLU A 2 -0.99 -8.99 -11.72
N VAL A 3 -0.49 -7.84 -12.20
CA VAL A 3 0.93 -7.42 -12.15
C VAL A 3 1.54 -7.53 -10.74
N LEU A 4 0.74 -7.35 -9.68
CA LEU A 4 1.22 -7.32 -8.29
C LEU A 4 0.85 -8.57 -7.48
N ASP A 5 0.35 -9.62 -8.14
CA ASP A 5 -0.04 -10.84 -7.46
C ASP A 5 1.15 -11.49 -6.73
N GLY A 6 0.88 -11.97 -5.51
CA GLY A 6 1.88 -12.59 -4.64
C GLY A 6 2.77 -11.63 -3.84
N LEU A 7 2.57 -10.30 -3.95
CA LEU A 7 3.39 -9.31 -3.24
C LEU A 7 2.80 -8.79 -1.92
N GLY A 8 1.68 -9.36 -1.45
CA GLY A 8 1.03 -8.88 -0.22
C GLY A 8 0.53 -7.43 -0.33
N ALA A 9 0.20 -6.99 -1.55
CA ALA A 9 -0.37 -5.67 -1.82
C ALA A 9 -1.91 -5.73 -1.83
N THR A 10 -2.54 -4.75 -1.19
CA THR A 10 -3.99 -4.51 -1.30
C THR A 10 -4.23 -3.48 -2.39
N ILE A 11 -5.11 -3.79 -3.34
CA ILE A 11 -5.31 -2.97 -4.54
C ILE A 11 -6.77 -2.60 -4.66
N TYR A 12 -7.04 -1.32 -4.82
CA TYR A 12 -8.37 -0.79 -5.13
C TYR A 12 -8.27 0.14 -6.33
N ILE A 13 -8.71 -0.35 -7.50
CA ILE A 13 -8.62 0.36 -8.78
C ILE A 13 -7.17 0.80 -9.06
N ASP A 14 -6.86 2.08 -8.83
CA ASP A 14 -5.56 2.71 -9.09
C ASP A 14 -4.69 2.83 -7.82
N ASP A 15 -5.27 2.58 -6.64
CA ASP A 15 -4.59 2.74 -5.36
C ASP A 15 -4.01 1.40 -4.86
N VAL A 16 -2.70 1.40 -4.62
CA VAL A 16 -1.94 0.25 -4.09
C VAL A 16 -1.51 0.56 -2.66
N PHE A 17 -1.81 -0.34 -1.74
CA PHE A 17 -1.42 -0.27 -0.33
C PHE A 17 -0.56 -1.47 0.06
N ILE A 18 0.52 -1.20 0.80
CA ILE A 18 1.40 -2.21 1.39
C ILE A 18 1.70 -1.87 2.84
N ALA A 19 1.80 -2.91 3.67
CA ALA A 19 2.21 -2.82 5.06
C ALA A 19 3.10 -4.02 5.41
N ASP A 20 4.08 -3.79 6.27
CA ASP A 20 5.13 -4.73 6.65
C ASP A 20 5.52 -4.50 8.11
N ASP A 21 5.97 -5.56 8.78
CA ASP A 21 6.37 -5.50 10.20
C ASP A 21 7.75 -4.85 10.36
N THR A 22 8.62 -5.00 9.36
CA THR A 22 9.97 -4.43 9.36
C THR A 22 10.20 -3.50 8.18
N LYS A 23 11.09 -2.52 8.38
CA LYS A 23 11.49 -1.57 7.34
C LYS A 23 12.17 -2.28 6.17
N GLU A 24 12.97 -3.31 6.47
CA GLU A 24 13.73 -4.07 5.49
C GLU A 24 12.80 -4.84 4.55
N GLU A 25 11.77 -5.50 5.09
CA GLU A 25 10.73 -6.16 4.29
C GLU A 25 9.94 -5.16 3.47
N HIS A 26 9.57 -4.02 4.08
CA HIS A 26 8.86 -2.95 3.39
C HIS A 26 9.61 -2.42 2.18
N LEU A 27 10.90 -2.13 2.34
CA LEU A 27 11.73 -1.62 1.24
C LEU A 27 11.91 -2.66 0.13
N LYS A 28 12.11 -3.93 0.50
CA LYS A 28 12.25 -5.03 -0.47
C LYS A 28 10.96 -5.18 -1.30
N ARG A 29 9.81 -5.21 -0.64
CA ARG A 29 8.50 -5.33 -1.29
C ARG A 29 8.18 -4.11 -2.15
N LEU A 30 8.44 -2.90 -1.62
CA LEU A 30 8.24 -1.66 -2.35
C LEU A 30 9.07 -1.64 -3.64
N GLN A 31 10.34 -2.05 -3.57
CA GLN A 31 11.20 -2.16 -4.75
C GLN A 31 10.60 -3.11 -5.78
N GLU A 32 10.19 -4.32 -5.39
CA GLU A 32 9.62 -5.31 -6.30
C GLU A 32 8.32 -4.81 -6.96
N ILE A 33 7.45 -4.13 -6.20
CA ILE A 33 6.23 -3.51 -6.74
C ILE A 33 6.57 -2.46 -7.80
N ILE A 34 7.51 -1.55 -7.50
CA ILE A 34 7.91 -0.50 -8.44
C ILE A 34 8.48 -1.12 -9.72
N GLU A 35 9.30 -2.16 -9.60
CA GLU A 35 9.88 -2.88 -10.74
C GLU A 35 8.77 -3.53 -11.61
N ARG A 36 7.82 -4.24 -11.01
CA ARG A 36 6.72 -4.88 -11.76
C ARG A 36 5.78 -3.86 -12.42
N LEU A 37 5.44 -2.78 -11.73
CA LEU A 37 4.64 -1.69 -12.30
C LEU A 37 5.35 -1.06 -13.51
N THR A 38 6.65 -0.79 -13.37
CA THR A 38 7.46 -0.22 -14.44
C THR A 38 7.57 -1.17 -15.64
N ALA A 39 7.78 -2.46 -15.39
CA ALA A 39 7.84 -3.49 -16.44
C ALA A 39 6.50 -3.64 -17.19
N ALA A 40 5.38 -3.43 -16.51
CA ALA A 40 4.05 -3.41 -17.11
C ALA A 40 3.68 -2.09 -17.82
N GLY A 41 4.59 -1.10 -17.84
CA GLY A 41 4.36 0.21 -18.46
C GLY A 41 3.47 1.16 -17.65
N LEU A 42 3.20 0.84 -16.38
CA LEU A 42 2.43 1.68 -15.46
C LEU A 42 3.33 2.76 -14.85
N LYS A 43 2.74 3.93 -14.57
CA LYS A 43 3.45 5.08 -14.02
C LYS A 43 2.87 5.46 -12.66
N LEU A 44 3.76 5.59 -11.67
CA LEU A 44 3.40 6.07 -10.35
C LEU A 44 3.23 7.60 -10.37
N ASN A 45 2.17 8.08 -9.74
CA ASN A 45 2.02 9.51 -9.46
C ASN A 45 2.73 9.85 -8.14
N LEU A 46 4.03 10.14 -8.23
CA LEU A 46 4.88 10.42 -7.06
C LEU A 46 4.34 11.53 -6.15
N LYS A 47 3.56 12.48 -6.68
CA LYS A 47 2.94 13.55 -5.86
C LYS A 47 1.81 13.04 -4.95
N LYS A 48 1.19 11.92 -5.31
CA LYS A 48 0.11 11.28 -4.55
C LYS A 48 0.59 10.08 -3.72
N CYS A 49 1.75 9.51 -4.03
CA CYS A 49 2.30 8.38 -3.29
C CYS A 49 2.78 8.81 -1.89
N GLN A 50 2.51 7.96 -0.90
CA GLN A 50 3.00 8.07 0.47
C GLN A 50 3.85 6.82 0.75
N PHE A 51 5.13 7.00 1.09
CA PHE A 51 6.07 5.89 1.30
C PHE A 51 6.65 5.91 2.72
N GLY A 52 6.80 4.72 3.32
CA GLY A 52 7.51 4.53 4.59
C GLY A 52 6.95 5.34 5.76
N GLN A 53 5.63 5.57 5.77
CA GLN A 53 4.96 6.29 6.86
C GLN A 53 4.22 5.31 7.77
N PHE A 54 4.24 5.60 9.07
CA PHE A 54 3.43 4.89 10.06
C PHE A 54 1.94 5.22 9.96
N GLN A 55 1.58 6.25 9.20
CA GLN A 55 0.21 6.66 8.96
C GLN A 55 0.06 7.16 7.53
N VAL A 56 -0.95 6.67 6.81
CA VAL A 56 -1.21 7.05 5.41
C VAL A 56 -2.70 7.27 5.18
N ASN A 57 -3.02 8.10 4.18
CA ASN A 57 -4.39 8.20 3.67
C ASN A 57 -4.61 7.17 2.56
N TYR A 58 -5.61 6.31 2.72
CA TYR A 58 -6.00 5.29 1.75
C TYR A 58 -7.53 5.25 1.61
N LEU A 59 -8.05 5.45 0.39
CA LEU A 59 -9.49 5.45 0.07
C LEU A 59 -10.37 6.38 0.93
N GLY A 60 -9.80 7.51 1.36
CA GLY A 60 -10.50 8.47 2.23
C GLY A 60 -10.44 8.15 3.73
N PHE A 61 -9.71 7.09 4.10
CA PHE A 61 -9.47 6.71 5.49
C PHE A 61 -8.01 6.95 5.88
N GLN A 62 -7.79 7.28 7.15
CA GLN A 62 -6.46 7.38 7.74
C GLN A 62 -6.10 6.03 8.37
N VAL A 63 -5.07 5.37 7.85
CA VAL A 63 -4.60 4.06 8.30
C VAL A 63 -3.30 4.27 9.06
N ALA A 64 -3.20 3.80 10.30
CA ALA A 64 -2.00 3.93 11.14
C ALA A 64 -1.56 2.58 11.73
N THR A 65 -0.26 2.40 11.88
CA THR A 65 0.39 1.14 12.29
C THR A 65 0.74 1.12 13.78
N ASP A 66 -0.12 1.66 14.67
CA ASP A 66 0.20 1.71 16.12
C ASP A 66 -0.13 0.41 16.88
N LEU A 67 -1.07 -0.40 16.38
CA LEU A 67 -1.51 -1.68 16.93
C LEU A 67 -2.13 -2.47 15.78
N GLY A 68 -1.75 -3.74 15.61
CA GLY A 68 -2.21 -4.61 14.53
C GLY A 68 -3.73 -4.76 14.45
N LEU A 69 -4.37 -3.85 13.74
CA LEU A 69 -5.79 -3.79 13.41
C LEU A 69 -5.85 -3.03 12.06
N SER A 70 -6.22 -3.56 10.88
CA SER A 70 -7.23 -4.55 10.46
C SER A 70 -8.62 -4.41 11.09
N ASP A 71 -8.76 -4.05 12.37
CA ASP A 71 -10.07 -3.85 13.02
C ASP A 71 -10.65 -2.43 12.85
N GLY A 72 -9.92 -1.51 12.21
CA GLY A 72 -10.42 -0.16 11.88
C GLY A 72 -11.43 -0.08 10.73
N TYR A 73 -11.79 -1.22 10.12
CA TYR A 73 -12.87 -1.31 9.12
C TYR A 73 -14.29 -1.35 9.75
N ARG A 74 -14.43 -1.14 11.08
CA ARG A 74 -15.71 -1.33 11.79
C ARG A 74 -16.49 -0.09 12.24
N GLU A 75 -15.98 1.12 12.17
CA GLU A 75 -16.79 2.31 12.54
C GLU A 75 -16.65 3.45 11.54
N LYS A 76 -17.41 3.33 10.45
CA LYS A 76 -18.24 4.39 9.85
C LYS A 76 -18.94 3.81 8.61
N LEU A 77 -19.89 2.93 8.88
CA LEU A 77 -21.06 2.72 8.03
C LEU A 77 -22.22 3.47 8.68
N GLU A 78 -22.17 4.79 8.60
CA GLU A 78 -23.33 5.68 8.61
C GLU A 78 -23.16 6.71 7.49
#